data_AF-A0A350QF64-F1
#
_entry.id   AF-A0A350QF64-F1
#
_cell.length_a   1.000
_cell.length_b   1.000
_cell.length_c   1.000
_cell.angle_alpha   90.00
_cell.angle_beta   90.00
_cell.angle_gamma   90.00
#
_symmetry.space_group_name_H-M   'P 1'
#
loop_
_entity.id
_entity.type
_entity.pdbx_description
1 polymer ?
#
loop_
_entity_poly.entity_id
_entity_poly.type
_entity_poly.pdbx_seq_one_letter_code
_entity_poly.pdbx_strand_id
1 'polypeptide(L)' 'MSAKKLIAANWKMNGSRALVETVSQQLATLNSEVDVLICPPATLLAFFTPSEHFSLGAQDI' A
#
# COMPACT_ATOMS: atom_id res chain seq x y z
N MET A 1 6.23 -14.65 -22.15
CA MET A 1 6.14 -13.45 -21.30
C MET A 1 6.20 -13.91 -19.85
N SER A 2 7.02 -13.29 -19.02
CA SER A 2 6.98 -13.49 -17.57
C SER A 2 5.97 -12.54 -16.96
N ALA A 3 5.10 -13.02 -16.08
CA ALA A 3 4.15 -12.16 -15.38
C ALA A 3 4.91 -11.22 -14.42
N LYS A 4 4.53 -9.94 -14.41
CA LYS A 4 5.06 -8.96 -13.48
C LYS A 4 4.77 -9.41 -12.04
N LYS A 5 5.75 -9.30 -11.15
CA LYS A 5 5.62 -9.72 -9.76
C LYS A 5 4.82 -8.67 -8.99
N LEU A 6 4.03 -9.14 -8.03
CA LEU A 6 3.17 -8.32 -7.17
C LEU A 6 3.33 -8.77 -5.72
N ILE A 7 3.50 -7.81 -4.81
CA ILE A 7 3.39 -7.98 -3.37
C ILE A 7 2.13 -7.25 -2.91
N ALA A 8 1.16 -7.99 -2.37
CA ALA A 8 -0.07 -7.43 -1.84
C ALA A 8 -0.10 -7.54 -0.30
N ALA A 9 -0.23 -6.40 0.37
CA ALA A 9 -0.28 -6.29 1.82
C ALA A 9 -1.71 -6.00 2.28
N ASN A 10 -2.43 -7.06 2.71
CA ASN A 10 -3.73 -6.90 3.36
C ASN A 10 -3.54 -6.67 4.86
N TRP A 11 -3.81 -5.45 5.33
CA TRP A 11 -3.65 -5.09 6.74
C TRP A 11 -4.74 -5.69 7.64
N LYS A 12 -5.82 -6.23 7.05
CA LYS A 12 -7.02 -6.64 7.78
C LYS A 12 -7.50 -5.48 8.65
N MET A 13 -8.03 -5.75 9.84
CA MET A 13 -8.45 -4.72 10.79
C MET A 13 -7.28 -4.15 11.61
N ASN A 14 -6.15 -3.82 10.98
CA ASN A 14 -4.98 -3.22 11.65
C ASN A 14 -4.54 -1.93 10.96
N GLY A 15 -4.20 -0.92 11.77
CA GLY A 15 -3.56 0.29 11.28
C GLY A 15 -3.91 1.52 12.10
N SER A 16 -3.13 2.57 11.87
CA SER A 16 -3.31 3.91 12.43
C SER A 16 -2.81 4.93 11.42
N ARG A 17 -3.12 6.23 11.61
CA ARG A 17 -2.55 7.29 10.76
C ARG A 17 -1.03 7.31 10.78
N ALA A 18 -0.43 7.08 11.95
CA ALA A 18 1.02 6.98 12.08
C ALA A 18 1.62 5.81 11.26
N LEU A 19 0.91 4.68 11.17
CA LEU A 19 1.34 3.56 10.32
C LEU A 19 1.27 3.93 8.83
N VAL A 20 0.20 4.61 8.40
CA VAL A 20 0.06 5.11 7.02
C VAL A 20 1.24 6.02 6.66
N GLU A 21 1.57 6.98 7.53
CA GLU A 21 2.70 7.88 7.32
C GLU A 21 4.03 7.13 7.23
N THR A 22 4.29 6.24 8.20
CA THR A 22 5.54 5.46 8.27
C THR A 22 5.73 4.59 7.02
N VAL A 23 4.70 3.85 6.63
CA VAL A 23 4.76 2.96 5.46
C VAL A 23 4.90 3.76 4.17
N SER A 24 4.18 4.87 4.03
CA SER A 24 4.27 5.71 2.83
C SER A 24 5.67 6.28 2.65
N GLN A 25 6.29 6.75 3.73
CA GLN A 25 7.66 7.26 3.72
C GLN A 25 8.70 6.18 3.38
N GLN A 26 8.56 4.99 3.96
CA GLN A 26 9.46 3.87 3.67
C GLN A 26 9.36 3.45 2.20
N LEU A 27 8.14 3.29 1.68
CA LEU A 27 7.91 2.86 0.30
C LEU A 27 8.28 3.93 -0.74
N ALA A 28 8.22 5.22 -0.40
CA ALA A 28 8.66 6.30 -1.29
C ALA A 28 10.16 6.21 -1.65
N THR A 29 10.95 5.47 -0.88
CA THR A 29 12.38 5.25 -1.16
C THR A 29 12.67 3.89 -1.80
N LEU A 30 11.64 3.05 -1.97
CA LEU A 30 11.81 1.72 -2.52
C LEU A 30 11.94 1.79 -4.04
N ASN A 31 13.12 1.44 -4.55
CA ASN A 31 13.34 1.23 -5.98
C ASN A 31 13.25 -0.28 -6.28
N SER A 32 12.11 -0.70 -6.81
CA SER A 32 11.81 -2.11 -7.09
C SER A 32 11.03 -2.24 -8.39
N GLU A 33 11.32 -3.27 -9.17
CA GLU A 33 10.56 -3.62 -10.37
C GLU A 33 9.26 -4.41 -10.05
N VAL A 34 9.04 -4.71 -8.76
CA VAL A 34 7.88 -5.44 -8.24
C VAL A 34 6.77 -4.46 -7.88
N ASP A 35 5.55 -4.73 -8.33
CA ASP A 35 4.39 -3.92 -7.93
C ASP A 35 4.04 -4.14 -6.46
N VAL A 36 3.66 -3.07 -5.78
CA VAL A 36 3.23 -3.10 -4.38
C VAL A 36 1.79 -2.61 -4.29
N LEU A 37 0.92 -3.43 -3.69
CA LEU A 37 -0.47 -3.10 -3.39
C LEU A 37 -0.68 -3.13 -1.87
N ILE A 38 -1.30 -2.09 -1.33
CA ILE A 38 -1.66 -2.02 0.09
C ILE A 38 -3.18 -1.97 0.21
N CYS A 39 -3.73 -2.87 1.03
CA CYS A 39 -5.15 -2.89 1.36
C CYS A 39 -5.34 -2.57 2.86
N PRO A 40 -5.42 -1.28 3.26
CA PRO A 40 -5.66 -0.86 4.64
C PRO A 40 -7.14 -0.97 5.03
N PRO A 41 -7.50 -0.90 6.33
CA PRO A 41 -8.89 -0.65 6.73
C PRO A 41 -9.47 0.55 5.96
N ALA A 42 -10.73 0.46 5.51
CA ALA A 42 -11.33 1.48 4.64
C ALA A 42 -11.28 2.90 5.22
N THR A 43 -11.38 3.03 6.55
CA THR A 43 -11.27 4.31 7.27
C THR A 43 -9.90 4.98 7.12
N LEU A 44 -8.87 4.24 6.70
CA LEU A 44 -7.51 4.74 6.53
C LEU A 44 -7.14 5.08 5.09
N LEU A 45 -7.95 4.69 4.10
CA LEU A 45 -7.68 4.94 2.67
C LEU A 45 -7.47 6.43 2.39
N ALA A 46 -8.29 7.30 2.99
CA ALA A 46 -8.24 8.74 2.79
C ALA A 46 -7.00 9.43 3.39
N PHE A 47 -6.18 8.73 4.20
CA PHE A 47 -4.97 9.30 4.78
C PHE A 47 -3.71 9.02 3.95
N PHE A 48 -3.81 8.23 2.88
CA PHE A 48 -2.70 8.04 1.95
C PHE A 48 -2.61 9.21 0.98
N THR A 49 -1.39 9.67 0.72
CA THR A 49 -1.10 10.58 -0.39
C THR A 49 -0.90 9.79 -1.69
N PRO A 50 -1.19 10.38 -2.86
CA PRO A 50 -0.81 9.77 -4.14
C PRO A 50 0.67 9.36 -4.15
N SER A 51 0.96 8.18 -4.71
CA SER A 51 2.30 7.60 -4.75
C SER A 51 2.49 6.86 -6.07
N GLU A 52 3.68 6.98 -6.65
CA GLU A 52 4.08 6.18 -7.82
C GLU A 52 4.70 4.83 -7.41
N HIS A 53 5.02 4.65 -6.13
CA HIS A 53 5.72 3.46 -5.62
C HIS A 53 4.80 2.33 -5.16
N PHE A 54 3.51 2.62 -4.92
CA PHE A 54 2.52 1.61 -4.53
C PHE A 54 1.12 2.04 -4.94
N SER A 55 0.23 1.04 -5.08
CA SER A 55 -1.21 1.23 -5.29
C SER A 55 -2.00 0.92 -4.03
N LEU A 56 -3.24 1.43 -3.96
CA LEU A 56 -4.18 1.17 -2.88
C LEU A 56 -5.32 0.28 -3.37
N GLY A 57 -5.78 -0.63 -2.51
CA GLY A 57 -6.95 -1.47 -2.72
C GLY A 57 -7.87 -1.46 -1.51
N ALA A 58 -9.16 -1.68 -1.74
CA ALA A 58 -10.09 -1.99 -0.66
C ALA A 58 -9.85 -3.42 -0.15
N GLN A 59 -10.25 -3.70 1.11
CA GLN A 59 -10.24 -5.06 1.66
C GLN A 59 -11.51 -5.86 1.33
N ASP A 60 -12.57 -5.17 0.91
CA ASP A 60 -13.88 -5.70 0.50
C ASP A 60 -14.50 -4.77 -0.56
N ILE A 61 -15.63 -5.19 -1.15
CA ILE A 61 -16.35 -4.49 -2.23
C ILE A 61 -17.11 -3.24 -1.79
#